data_AF-A0AAV5YT65-F1
#
_entry.id   AF-A0AAV5YT65-F1
#
_cell.length_a   1.000
_cell.length_b   1.000
_cell.length_c   1.000
_cell.angle_alpha   90.00
_cell.angle_beta   90.00
_cell.angle_gamma   90.00
#
_symmetry.space_group_name_H-M   'P 1'
#
loop_
_entity.id
_entity.type
_entity.pdbx_description
1 polymer ?
#
loop_
_entity_poly.entity_id
_entity_poly.type
_entity_poly.pdbx_seq_one_letter_code
_entity_poly.pdbx_strand_id
1 'polypeptide(L)'
;NLVGKHVDSTVNNPIECASHWKAGRVRPLAVFDTGRIAVPEWKDIPTVKEAVGADISYLMLRGIFGPPDMPKDALEWYQAMLKKVYETPEFKDYLNQGALKPAWETGPELVKWLGEAEQLHRDLMTKGGLLKK
;
A
#
# COMPACT_ATOMS: atom_id res chain seq x y z
N ASN A 1 18.69 3.60 10.95
CA ASN A 1 17.78 4.58 10.31
C ASN A 1 18.47 5.13 9.06
N LEU A 2 17.78 5.11 7.92
CA LEU A 2 18.31 5.48 6.59
C LEU A 2 18.82 6.93 6.53
N VAL A 3 18.07 7.89 7.07
CA VAL A 3 18.45 9.32 7.05
C VAL A 3 19.70 9.57 7.89
N GLY A 4 19.86 8.83 8.99
CA GLY A 4 21.06 8.84 9.83
C GLY A 4 22.23 8.02 9.26
N LYS A 5 22.09 7.43 8.07
CA LYS A 5 23.10 6.57 7.43
C LYS A 5 23.51 5.33 8.25
N HIS A 6 22.62 4.80 9.07
CA HIS A 6 22.88 3.52 9.79
C HIS A 6 22.44 2.28 9.00
N VAL A 7 21.80 2.47 7.84
CA VAL A 7 21.41 1.42 6.87
C VAL A 7 21.51 2.01 5.47
N ASP A 8 21.74 1.18 4.46
CA ASP A 8 21.94 1.63 3.07
C ASP A 8 20.63 1.79 2.29
N SER A 9 19.59 1.02 2.65
CA SER A 9 18.30 1.02 1.97
C SER A 9 17.16 0.65 2.92
N THR A 10 15.94 0.94 2.48
CA THR A 10 14.69 0.59 3.19
C THR A 10 13.57 0.42 2.17
N VAL A 11 12.52 -0.31 2.55
CA VAL A 11 11.25 -0.37 1.82
C VAL A 11 10.13 0.10 2.74
N ASN A 12 9.42 1.16 2.37
CA ASN A 12 8.41 1.83 3.20
C ASN A 12 7.26 2.33 2.31
N ASN A 13 6.15 2.78 2.92
CA ASN A 13 5.15 3.54 2.17
C ASN A 13 5.77 4.83 1.60
N PRO A 14 5.44 5.24 0.35
CA PRO A 14 5.98 6.45 -0.27
C PRO A 14 5.92 7.70 0.61
N ILE A 15 4.76 7.95 1.24
CA ILE A 15 4.53 9.13 2.09
C ILE A 15 5.53 9.28 3.25
N GLU A 16 6.01 8.16 3.82
CA GLU A 16 6.90 8.17 4.99
C GLU A 16 8.28 8.75 4.67
N CYS A 17 8.69 8.71 3.40
CA CYS A 17 9.98 9.22 2.94
C CYS A 17 9.86 10.47 2.07
N ALA A 18 8.65 10.94 1.75
CA ALA A 18 8.43 12.03 0.81
C ALA A 18 9.13 13.34 1.24
N SER A 19 9.04 13.72 2.52
CA SER A 19 9.69 14.94 3.03
C SER A 19 11.22 14.83 3.01
N HIS A 20 11.77 13.65 3.34
CA HIS A 20 13.21 13.40 3.30
C HIS A 20 13.75 13.38 1.86
N TRP A 21 12.97 12.84 0.92
CA TRP A 21 13.32 12.86 -0.50
C TRP A 21 13.30 14.27 -1.06
N LYS A 22 12.23 15.05 -0.81
CA LYS A 22 12.14 16.47 -1.20
C LYS A 22 13.27 17.32 -0.61
N ALA A 23 13.75 16.95 0.57
CA ALA A 23 14.90 17.59 1.22
C ALA A 23 16.27 17.04 0.75
N GLY A 24 16.32 16.17 -0.26
CA GLY A 24 17.56 15.60 -0.82
C GLY A 24 18.31 14.64 0.11
N ARG A 25 17.67 14.16 1.18
CA ARG A 25 18.31 13.31 2.20
C ARG A 25 18.27 11.82 1.86
N VAL A 26 17.31 11.43 1.02
CA VAL A 26 17.16 10.07 0.51
C VAL A 26 16.88 10.11 -0.99
N ARG A 27 17.10 8.98 -1.66
CA ARG A 27 16.87 8.82 -3.10
C ARG A 27 15.90 7.65 -3.32
N PRO A 28 14.72 7.87 -3.91
CA PRO A 28 13.84 6.78 -4.32
C PRO A 28 14.51 5.96 -5.43
N LEU A 29 14.40 4.64 -5.35
CA LEU A 29 15.03 3.72 -6.30
C LEU A 29 14.02 3.16 -7.29
N ALA A 30 12.93 2.61 -6.78
CA ALA A 30 11.86 2.02 -7.56
C ALA A 30 10.57 1.91 -6.72
N VAL A 31 9.43 1.77 -7.39
CA VAL A 31 8.14 1.45 -6.77
C VAL A 31 7.76 -0.01 -6.99
N PHE A 32 7.18 -0.64 -5.95
CA PHE A 32 6.69 -2.03 -5.99
C PHE A 32 5.24 -2.09 -6.49
N ASP A 33 4.94 -1.49 -7.64
CA ASP A 33 3.62 -1.54 -8.26
C ASP A 33 3.76 -1.96 -9.73
N THR A 34 2.63 -2.36 -10.35
CA THR A 34 2.58 -2.80 -11.75
C THR A 34 2.78 -1.66 -12.74
N GLY A 35 2.71 -0.40 -12.27
CA GLY A 35 2.95 0.81 -13.05
C GLY A 35 3.51 1.91 -12.17
N ARG A 36 4.03 2.97 -12.79
CA ARG A 36 4.52 4.15 -12.06
C ARG A 36 3.37 4.85 -11.34
N ILE A 37 3.70 5.55 -10.26
CA ILE A 37 2.74 6.34 -9.50
C ILE A 37 2.27 7.53 -10.35
N ALA A 38 0.96 7.63 -10.58
CA ALA A 38 0.33 8.65 -11.41
C ALA A 38 0.20 10.03 -10.71
N VAL A 39 1.18 10.40 -9.89
CA VAL A 39 1.28 11.72 -9.26
C VAL A 39 2.45 12.45 -9.91
N PRO A 40 2.29 13.71 -10.39
CA PRO A 40 3.30 14.39 -11.21
C PRO A 40 4.71 14.38 -10.63
N GLU A 41 4.85 14.51 -9.31
CA GLU A 41 6.14 14.50 -8.62
C GLU A 41 6.83 13.13 -8.64
N TRP A 42 6.07 12.03 -8.75
CA TRP A 42 6.55 10.65 -8.63
C TRP A 42 6.77 9.95 -9.98
N LYS A 43 6.32 10.55 -11.08
CA LYS A 43 6.27 9.93 -12.43
C LYS A 43 7.63 9.46 -12.96
N ASP A 44 8.72 10.05 -12.49
CA ASP A 44 10.08 9.74 -12.95
C ASP A 44 10.69 8.55 -12.19
N ILE A 45 10.07 8.11 -11.09
CA ILE A 45 10.50 6.93 -10.33
C ILE A 45 10.01 5.67 -11.06
N PRO A 46 10.92 4.77 -11.48
CA PRO A 46 10.54 3.57 -12.21
C PRO A 46 9.87 2.55 -11.31
N THR A 47 9.17 1.58 -11.90
CA THR A 47 8.80 0.35 -11.17
C THR A 47 10.02 -0.54 -10.97
N VAL A 48 9.94 -1.52 -10.06
CA VAL A 48 10.99 -2.55 -9.92
C VAL A 48 11.19 -3.31 -11.24
N LYS A 49 10.10 -3.59 -11.97
CA LYS A 49 10.14 -4.24 -13.28
C LYS A 49 10.92 -3.43 -14.32
N GLU A 50 10.70 -2.12 -14.37
CA GLU A 50 11.44 -1.22 -15.27
C GLU A 50 12.92 -1.06 -14.87
N ALA A 51 13.19 -1.01 -13.56
CA ALA A 51 14.53 -0.73 -13.04
C ALA A 51 15.48 -1.92 -13.15
N VAL A 52 14.99 -3.15 -12.89
CA VAL A 52 15.84 -4.35 -12.80
C VAL A 52 15.27 -5.57 -13.51
N GLY A 53 14.14 -5.46 -14.21
CA GLY A 53 13.51 -6.57 -14.95
C GLY A 53 12.80 -7.60 -14.06
N ALA A 54 12.76 -7.39 -12.75
CA ALA A 54 12.10 -8.31 -11.82
C ALA A 54 10.60 -7.99 -11.71
N ASP A 55 9.75 -8.98 -11.98
CA ASP A 55 8.30 -8.82 -11.93
C ASP A 55 7.80 -8.94 -10.48
N ILE A 56 8.02 -7.88 -9.70
CA ILE A 56 7.67 -7.81 -8.28
C ILE A 56 6.74 -6.61 -8.07
N SER A 57 5.55 -6.90 -7.54
CA SER A 57 4.61 -5.89 -7.04
C SER A 57 4.17 -6.26 -5.63
N TYR A 58 3.92 -5.24 -4.81
CA TYR A 58 3.49 -5.40 -3.44
C TYR A 58 2.69 -4.18 -2.99
N LEU A 59 1.45 -4.41 -2.57
CA LEU A 59 0.58 -3.36 -2.05
C LEU A 59 0.37 -3.55 -0.55
N MET A 60 0.51 -2.46 0.21
CA MET A 60 0.21 -2.43 1.63
C MET A 60 -1.29 -2.17 1.83
N LEU A 61 -1.98 -3.09 2.49
CA LEU A 61 -3.39 -2.93 2.81
C LEU A 61 -3.61 -1.77 3.80
N ARG A 62 -4.59 -0.92 3.52
CA ARG A 62 -5.32 -0.16 4.54
C ARG A 62 -6.78 -0.57 4.47
N GLY A 63 -7.22 -1.32 5.47
CA GLY A 63 -8.57 -1.86 5.56
C GLY A 63 -9.18 -1.61 6.94
N ILE A 64 -10.51 -1.61 6.99
CA ILE A 64 -11.29 -1.53 8.21
C ILE A 64 -12.05 -2.84 8.36
N PHE A 65 -11.96 -3.46 9.53
CA PHE A 65 -12.55 -4.77 9.81
C PHE A 65 -13.61 -4.62 10.91
N GLY A 66 -14.79 -5.17 10.65
CA GLY A 66 -15.82 -5.35 11.67
C GLY A 66 -15.62 -6.66 12.44
N PRO A 67 -16.31 -6.83 13.59
CA PRO A 67 -16.36 -8.10 14.29
C PRO A 67 -17.13 -9.17 13.46
N PRO A 68 -16.86 -10.46 13.69
CA PRO A 68 -17.44 -11.55 12.88
C PRO A 68 -18.97 -11.64 12.98
N ASP A 69 -19.56 -11.16 14.08
CA ASP A 69 -20.99 -11.16 14.39
C ASP A 69 -21.64 -9.77 14.21
N MET A 70 -20.99 -8.86 13.48
CA MET A 70 -21.52 -7.53 13.20
C MET A 70 -22.92 -7.60 12.57
N PRO A 71 -23.94 -6.94 13.16
CA PRO A 71 -25.28 -6.87 12.57
C PRO A 71 -25.25 -6.28 11.15
N LYS A 72 -26.10 -6.81 10.27
CA LYS A 72 -26.13 -6.43 8.85
C LYS A 72 -26.42 -4.93 8.65
N ASP A 73 -27.36 -4.38 9.42
CA ASP A 73 -27.70 -2.96 9.41
C ASP A 73 -26.53 -2.07 9.85
N ALA A 74 -25.78 -2.48 10.86
CA ALA A 74 -24.56 -1.79 11.28
C ALA A 74 -23.50 -1.84 10.18
N LEU A 75 -23.26 -3.01 9.56
CA LEU A 75 -22.31 -3.16 8.46
C LEU A 75 -22.65 -2.23 7.29
N GLU A 76 -23.91 -2.22 6.85
CA GLU A 76 -24.38 -1.37 5.76
C GLU A 76 -24.23 0.11 6.09
N TRP A 77 -24.55 0.51 7.33
CA TRP A 77 -24.37 1.89 7.79
C TRP A 77 -22.90 2.33 7.73
N TYR A 78 -21.98 1.52 8.25
CA TYR A 78 -20.55 1.84 8.24
C TYR A 78 -19.98 1.88 6.83
N GLN A 79 -20.35 0.93 5.96
CA GLN A 79 -19.92 0.96 4.56
C GLN A 79 -20.39 2.22 3.84
N ALA A 80 -21.66 2.62 4.04
CA ALA A 80 -22.20 3.84 3.45
C ALA A 80 -21.51 5.10 3.99
N MET A 81 -21.25 5.17 5.30
CA MET A 81 -20.55 6.29 5.92
C MET A 81 -19.11 6.40 5.42
N LEU A 82 -18.36 5.30 5.43
CA LEU A 82 -16.98 5.26 4.96
C LEU A 82 -16.87 5.57 3.46
N LYS A 83 -17.86 5.15 2.66
CA LYS A 83 -17.93 5.49 1.24
C LYS A 83 -18.05 7.00 1.03
N LYS A 84 -18.91 7.67 1.81
CA LYS A 84 -19.02 9.13 1.79
C LYS A 84 -17.69 9.80 2.12
N VAL A 85 -16.99 9.32 3.16
CA VAL A 85 -15.66 9.83 3.53
C VAL A 85 -14.66 9.61 2.39
N TYR A 86 -14.59 8.42 1.81
CA TYR A 86 -13.70 8.07 0.71
C TYR A 86 -13.89 8.97 -0.52
N GLU A 87 -15.11 9.44 -0.75
CA GLU A 87 -15.46 10.28 -1.89
C GLU A 87 -15.21 11.77 -1.67
N THR A 88 -14.95 12.19 -0.43
CA THR A 88 -14.66 13.59 -0.10
C THR A 88 -13.42 14.10 -0.83
N PRO A 89 -13.38 15.40 -1.21
CA PRO A 89 -12.18 16.03 -1.74
C PRO A 89 -10.98 15.87 -0.80
N GLU A 90 -11.18 16.01 0.50
CA GLU A 90 -10.13 15.93 1.51
C GLU A 90 -9.46 14.55 1.54
N PHE A 91 -10.25 13.48 1.41
CA PHE A 91 -9.70 12.13 1.34
C PHE A 91 -8.96 11.88 0.02
N LYS A 92 -9.49 12.38 -1.11
CA LYS A 92 -8.80 12.29 -2.41
C LYS A 92 -7.47 13.05 -2.40
N ASP A 93 -7.45 14.23 -1.77
CA ASP A 93 -6.23 15.02 -1.61
C ASP A 93 -5.22 14.30 -0.73
N TYR A 94 -5.67 13.68 0.37
CA TYR A 94 -4.82 12.82 1.20
C TYR A 94 -4.20 11.66 0.41
N LEU A 95 -4.97 10.97 -0.43
CA LEU A 95 -4.46 9.89 -1.29
C LEU A 95 -3.39 10.41 -2.27
N ASN A 96 -3.65 11.55 -2.93
CA ASN A 96 -2.74 12.14 -3.90
C ASN A 96 -1.44 12.62 -3.26
N GLN A 97 -1.52 13.34 -2.14
CA GLN A 97 -0.34 13.84 -1.42
C GLN A 97 0.52 12.70 -0.88
N GLY A 98 -0.11 11.59 -0.47
CA GLY A 98 0.58 10.42 0.04
C GLY A 98 1.08 9.44 -1.01
N ALA A 99 0.81 9.70 -2.31
CA ALA A 99 1.05 8.74 -3.39
C ALA A 99 0.45 7.35 -3.08
N LEU A 100 -0.77 7.36 -2.53
CA LEU A 100 -1.49 6.17 -2.10
C LEU A 100 -2.36 5.68 -3.25
N LYS A 101 -2.37 4.36 -3.49
CA LYS A 101 -3.21 3.76 -4.51
C LYS A 101 -4.68 3.78 -4.06
N PRO A 102 -5.58 4.46 -4.78
CA PRO A 102 -7.00 4.44 -4.44
C PRO A 102 -7.58 3.05 -4.68
N ALA A 103 -8.30 2.52 -3.70
CA ALA A 103 -9.07 1.28 -3.79
C ALA A 103 -10.29 1.37 -2.89
N TRP A 104 -11.43 0.88 -3.38
CA TRP A 104 -12.65 0.73 -2.60
C TRP A 104 -13.20 -0.68 -2.84
N GLU A 105 -12.89 -1.57 -1.90
CA GLU A 105 -13.31 -2.97 -1.92
C GLU A 105 -13.98 -3.30 -0.60
N THR A 106 -15.12 -4.00 -0.66
CA THR A 106 -15.89 -4.38 0.53
C THR A 106 -16.40 -5.81 0.38
N GLY A 107 -16.79 -6.42 1.51
CA GLY A 107 -17.46 -7.72 1.50
C GLY A 107 -16.65 -8.81 0.78
N PRO A 108 -17.28 -9.58 -0.13
CA PRO A 108 -16.60 -10.70 -0.81
C PRO A 108 -15.33 -10.32 -1.57
N GLU A 109 -15.27 -9.14 -2.20
CA GLU A 109 -14.09 -8.73 -2.97
C GLU A 109 -12.89 -8.46 -2.03
N LEU A 110 -13.13 -7.77 -0.91
CA LEU A 110 -12.09 -7.57 0.09
C LEU A 110 -11.62 -8.90 0.70
N VAL A 111 -12.54 -9.83 0.96
CA VAL A 111 -12.20 -11.17 1.48
C VAL A 111 -11.35 -11.94 0.47
N LYS A 112 -11.68 -11.87 -0.83
CA LYS A 112 -10.89 -12.48 -1.89
C LYS A 112 -9.48 -11.90 -1.94
N TRP A 113 -9.35 -10.58 -1.94
CA TRP A 113 -8.04 -9.91 -1.92
C TRP A 113 -7.19 -10.32 -0.71
N LEU A 114 -7.81 -10.39 0.47
CA LEU A 114 -7.16 -10.83 1.69
C LEU A 114 -6.66 -12.27 1.60
N GLY A 115 -7.44 -13.18 1.02
CA GLY A 115 -7.03 -14.58 0.82
C GLY A 115 -5.85 -14.70 -0.16
N GLU A 116 -5.86 -13.96 -1.26
CA GLU A 116 -4.75 -13.91 -2.21
C GLU A 116 -3.48 -13.33 -1.56
N ALA A 117 -3.63 -12.26 -0.78
CA ALA A 117 -2.53 -11.67 -0.02
C ALA A 117 -1.99 -12.64 1.05
N GLU A 118 -2.86 -13.32 1.82
CA GLU A 118 -2.43 -14.33 2.80
C GLU A 118 -1.60 -15.42 2.13
N GLN A 119 -2.10 -15.97 1.02
CA GLN A 119 -1.43 -17.04 0.30
C GLN A 119 -0.05 -16.60 -0.21
N LEU A 120 0.04 -15.41 -0.81
CA LEU A 120 1.32 -14.84 -1.24
C LEU A 120 2.31 -14.74 -0.07
N HIS A 121 1.87 -14.21 1.07
CA HIS A 121 2.73 -14.07 2.24
C HIS A 121 3.15 -15.42 2.83
N ARG A 122 2.24 -16.41 2.90
CA ARG A 122 2.58 -17.77 3.32
C ARG A 122 3.64 -18.40 2.42
N ASP A 123 3.50 -18.26 1.10
CA ASP A 123 4.46 -18.82 0.15
C ASP A 123 5.84 -18.17 0.28
N LEU A 124 5.88 -16.84 0.39
CA LEU A 124 7.11 -16.09 0.60
C LEU A 124 7.79 -16.45 1.93
N MET A 125 7.03 -16.48 3.02
CA MET A 125 7.56 -16.85 4.34
C MET A 125 8.03 -18.31 4.39
N THR A 126 7.33 -19.23 3.70
CA THR A 126 7.76 -20.63 3.60
C THR A 126 9.08 -20.74 2.85
N LYS A 127 9.18 -20.13 1.66
CA LYS A 127 10.41 -20.13 0.85
C LYS A 127 11.57 -19.47 1.57
N GLY A 128 11.30 -18.41 2.34
CA GLY A 128 12.29 -17.70 3.15
C GLY A 128 12.67 -18.40 4.46
N GLY A 129 12.02 -19.52 4.81
CA GLY A 129 12.24 -20.19 6.10
C GLY A 129 11.79 -19.39 7.32
N LEU A 130 10.86 -18.45 7.13
CA LEU A 130 10.37 -17.51 8.15
C LEU A 130 9.09 -17.99 8.86
N LEU A 131 8.44 -19.04 8.36
CA LEU A 131 7.32 -19.65 9.08
C LEU A 131 7.84 -20.49 10.24
N LYS A 132 7.30 -20.22 11.43
CA LYS A 132 7.46 -21.10 12.58
C LYS A 132 6.87 -22.47 12.23
N LYS A 133 7.67 -23.51 12.43
CA LYS A 133 7.22 -24.91 12.33
C LYS A 133 6.18 -25.24 13.40
#